data_AF-A0A9D0QW70-F1
#
_entry.id   AF-A0A9D0QW70-F1
#
_cell.length_a   1.000
_cell.length_b   1.000
_cell.length_c   1.000
_cell.angle_alpha   90.00
_cell.angle_beta   90.00
_cell.angle_gamma   90.00
#
_symmetry.space_group_name_H-M   'P 1'
#
loop_
_entity.id
_entity.type
_entity.pdbx_description
1 polymer ?
#
loop_
_entity_poly.entity_id
_entity_poly.type
_entity_poly.pdbx_seq_one_letter_code
_entity_poly.pdbx_strand_id
1 'polypeptide(L)'
;MVKFRIPALLQAALVVVVAYLVFDNAFPPVMPRTLLIQYMLITIVGVLLYFSFDEQRWIEFKAPILAVLREKRTWPIRWALLGIIPAVVAWTVYGMVKPSLEAPVELRQVHPAPPSTLRVFNKSFDLAKLENPKRSKVLGLLDSSPDEAWQLYQQTVAAGRDVYYQNCFYCHGDLLDGDGPYAKGFNPLPINFQDVGTIAQLQEAFLFWRITTGGPGLPKEGTPWNSAMPVWHEMLDEEQVWNTITFLYDYVGQVPRMWDPEVSRQVASLKDRVLAERAVMDGAALYRFRCAVCHGEQGAGDGIAAEFMYPRPRDFTLAMFKYKTSPPQQLPRDEDLFHTIKFGLPGTGMPGWGSLLSDQQINSLIPVIKSFDVTAAWAPEDADDDSFDDEGRYTKTDFRIITEVEPTTGQIPYSEESVAKGEKAFNDTCGKCHGSKGRGNITSGKRLADDWEARIWPRDLTKPWTWRSTEMTATDEARDKTIKRIYQRLSIGIPGTPMPSHRAVEEGNEDPVSLEDRWHIANYVYSLRQTAVAPGESGVITGHQVAEGVPESIDDPRWADAPATALYLVPNIIKEERLFTPLNDSVTVRAL
;
A
#
# COMPACT_ATOMS: atom_id res chain seq x y z
N MET A 1 -63.97 43.34 -30.16
CA MET A 1 -62.81 42.50 -29.83
C MET A 1 -62.73 42.35 -28.32
N VAL A 2 -63.08 41.17 -27.78
CA VAL A 2 -62.90 40.88 -26.36
C VAL A 2 -61.40 40.64 -26.13
N LYS A 3 -60.71 41.54 -25.42
CA LYS A 3 -59.31 41.33 -25.03
C LYS A 3 -59.25 40.15 -24.06
N PHE A 4 -58.68 39.04 -24.50
CA PHE A 4 -58.41 37.89 -23.64
C PHE A 4 -57.37 38.29 -22.59
N ARG A 5 -57.79 38.48 -21.33
CA ARG A 5 -56.90 38.84 -20.22
C ARG A 5 -56.64 37.59 -19.38
N ILE A 6 -55.38 37.18 -19.26
CA ILE A 6 -54.99 36.01 -18.46
C ILE A 6 -55.35 36.30 -16.98
N PRO A 7 -56.08 35.41 -16.29
CA PRO A 7 -56.38 35.56 -14.87
C PRO A 7 -55.13 35.74 -14.01
N ALA A 8 -55.22 36.58 -12.97
CA ALA A 8 -54.10 36.89 -12.06
C ALA A 8 -53.43 35.63 -11.47
N LEU A 9 -54.22 34.61 -11.11
CA LEU A 9 -53.69 33.32 -10.63
C LEU A 9 -52.83 32.59 -11.67
N LEU A 10 -53.26 32.60 -12.93
CA LEU A 10 -52.50 31.97 -14.02
C LEU A 10 -51.26 32.77 -14.38
N GLN A 11 -51.29 34.10 -14.26
CA GLN A 11 -50.10 34.94 -14.38
C GLN A 11 -49.07 34.60 -13.30
N ALA A 12 -49.50 34.47 -12.04
CA ALA A 12 -48.62 34.05 -10.94
C ALA A 12 -47.99 32.68 -11.19
N ALA A 13 -48.79 31.69 -11.60
CA ALA A 13 -48.29 30.35 -11.92
C ALA A 13 -47.29 30.37 -13.08
N LEU A 14 -47.57 31.15 -14.14
CA LEU A 14 -46.69 31.29 -15.29
C LEU A 14 -45.33 31.86 -14.90
N VAL A 15 -45.30 32.90 -14.06
CA VAL A 15 -44.04 33.50 -13.59
C VAL A 15 -43.20 32.49 -12.81
N VAL A 16 -43.80 31.70 -11.93
CA VAL A 16 -43.09 30.67 -11.16
C VAL A 16 -42.55 29.57 -12.09
N VAL A 17 -43.34 29.10 -13.06
CA VAL A 17 -42.90 28.07 -14.01
C VAL A 17 -41.76 28.57 -14.90
N VAL A 18 -41.86 29.79 -15.42
CA VAL A 18 -40.80 30.40 -16.25
C VAL A 18 -39.52 30.58 -15.42
N ALA A 19 -39.62 31.07 -14.18
CA ALA A 19 -38.48 31.21 -13.30
C ALA A 19 -37.79 29.87 -13.02
N TYR A 20 -38.56 28.81 -12.76
CA TYR A 20 -38.02 27.46 -12.60
C TYR A 20 -37.23 27.03 -13.84
N LEU A 21 -37.83 27.14 -15.02
CA LEU A 21 -37.18 26.74 -16.27
C LEU A 21 -35.89 27.53 -16.53
N VAL A 22 -35.87 28.83 -16.19
CA VAL A 22 -34.68 29.67 -16.29
C VAL A 22 -33.60 29.21 -15.32
N PHE A 23 -33.90 29.04 -14.03
CA PHE A 23 -32.88 28.63 -13.06
C PHE A 23 -32.34 27.22 -13.30
N ASP A 24 -33.18 26.32 -13.82
CA ASP A 24 -32.82 24.93 -14.11
C ASP A 24 -31.97 24.79 -15.39
N ASN A 25 -32.16 25.68 -16.40
CA ASN A 25 -31.56 25.50 -17.74
C ASN A 25 -30.60 26.62 -18.19
N ALA A 26 -30.66 27.82 -17.61
CA ALA A 26 -29.92 28.97 -18.14
C ALA A 26 -28.47 29.08 -17.65
N PHE A 27 -28.10 28.36 -16.58
CA PHE A 27 -26.79 28.48 -15.93
C PHE A 27 -26.04 27.14 -15.92
N PRO A 28 -25.05 26.93 -16.82
CA PRO A 28 -24.11 25.81 -16.73
C PRO A 28 -22.88 26.19 -15.88
N PRO A 29 -22.39 25.30 -14.98
CA PRO A 29 -22.94 23.98 -14.65
C PRO A 29 -24.30 24.08 -13.93
N VAL A 30 -25.14 23.05 -14.10
CA VAL A 30 -26.51 23.00 -13.55
C VAL A 30 -26.50 23.33 -12.07
N MET A 31 -27.34 24.27 -11.67
CA MET A 31 -27.39 24.80 -10.31
C MET A 31 -27.67 23.68 -9.28
N PRO A 32 -26.96 23.64 -8.13
CA PRO A 32 -27.27 22.69 -7.06
C PRO A 32 -28.72 22.81 -6.61
N ARG A 33 -29.40 21.66 -6.39
CA ARG A 33 -30.84 21.63 -6.03
C ARG A 33 -31.19 22.48 -4.80
N THR A 34 -30.31 22.57 -3.82
CA THR A 34 -30.50 23.39 -2.61
C THR A 34 -30.57 24.87 -2.93
N LEU A 35 -29.71 25.35 -3.83
CA LEU A 35 -29.69 26.74 -4.29
C LEU A 35 -30.93 27.05 -5.14
N LEU A 36 -31.31 26.14 -6.03
CA LEU A 36 -32.52 26.23 -6.84
C LEU A 36 -33.77 26.36 -5.95
N ILE A 37 -33.89 25.55 -4.90
CA ILE A 37 -34.99 25.63 -3.93
C ILE A 37 -35.03 27.00 -3.26
N GLN A 38 -33.89 27.57 -2.85
CA GLN A 38 -33.83 28.88 -2.23
C GLN A 38 -34.30 29.99 -3.18
N TYR A 39 -33.83 30.00 -4.44
CA TYR A 39 -34.28 30.99 -5.43
C TYR A 39 -35.75 30.84 -5.80
N MET A 40 -36.25 29.61 -5.91
CA MET A 40 -37.66 29.36 -6.16
C MET A 40 -38.54 29.82 -5.00
N LEU A 41 -38.10 29.63 -3.75
CA LEU A 41 -38.82 30.11 -2.56
C LEU A 41 -38.88 31.65 -2.55
N ILE A 42 -37.77 32.33 -2.82
CA ILE A 42 -37.72 33.80 -2.94
C ILE A 42 -38.65 34.27 -4.06
N THR A 43 -38.66 33.58 -5.20
CA THR A 43 -39.51 33.91 -6.35
C THR A 43 -41.00 33.77 -6.00
N ILE A 44 -41.40 32.66 -5.36
CA ILE A 44 -42.78 32.43 -4.93
C ILE A 44 -43.22 33.50 -3.92
N VAL A 45 -42.38 33.81 -2.93
CA VAL A 45 -42.66 34.87 -1.95
C VAL A 45 -42.81 36.23 -2.64
N GLY A 46 -41.93 36.57 -3.58
CA GLY A 46 -42.00 37.80 -4.35
C GLY A 46 -43.28 37.91 -5.19
N VAL A 47 -43.68 36.82 -5.86
CA VAL A 47 -44.94 36.77 -6.62
C VAL A 47 -46.15 36.96 -5.69
N LEU A 48 -46.18 36.28 -4.54
CA LEU A 48 -47.25 36.43 -3.56
C LEU A 48 -47.32 37.85 -2.98
N LEU A 49 -46.16 38.46 -2.67
CA LEU A 49 -46.09 39.85 -2.21
C LEU A 49 -46.63 40.81 -3.27
N TYR A 50 -46.27 40.64 -4.54
CA TYR A 50 -46.75 41.49 -5.63
C TYR A 50 -48.28 41.48 -5.77
N PHE A 51 -48.92 40.31 -5.68
CA PHE A 51 -50.37 40.19 -5.77
C PHE A 51 -51.10 40.56 -4.48
N SER A 52 -50.46 40.42 -3.31
CA SER A 52 -51.06 40.76 -2.01
C SER A 52 -50.91 42.22 -1.61
N PHE A 53 -49.98 42.97 -2.23
CA PHE A 53 -49.74 44.39 -1.94
C PHE A 53 -50.88 45.31 -2.38
N ASP A 54 -51.70 44.88 -3.35
CA ASP A 54 -52.80 45.65 -3.93
C ASP A 54 -54.11 44.89 -3.77
N GLU A 55 -55.09 45.53 -3.13
CA GLU A 55 -56.34 44.87 -2.75
C GLU A 55 -57.13 44.36 -3.97
N GLN A 56 -57.11 45.11 -5.08
CA GLN A 56 -57.78 44.71 -6.31
C GLN A 56 -57.10 43.49 -6.94
N ARG A 57 -55.76 43.49 -7.04
CA ARG A 57 -54.99 42.34 -7.52
C ARG A 57 -55.18 41.10 -6.64
N TRP A 58 -55.29 41.29 -5.33
CA TRP A 58 -55.51 40.19 -4.39
C TRP A 58 -56.90 39.56 -4.54
N ILE A 59 -57.93 40.38 -4.78
CA ILE A 59 -59.28 39.90 -5.09
C ILE A 59 -59.28 39.13 -6.41
N GLU A 60 -58.66 39.67 -7.47
CA GLU A 60 -58.54 39.01 -8.77
C GLU A 60 -57.75 37.69 -8.70
N PHE A 61 -56.69 37.64 -7.87
CA PHE A 61 -55.88 36.44 -7.64
C PHE A 61 -56.67 35.33 -6.95
N LYS A 62 -57.46 35.65 -5.92
CA LYS A 62 -58.26 34.69 -5.16
C LYS A 62 -59.55 34.27 -5.86
N ALA A 63 -60.07 35.08 -6.79
CA ALA A 63 -61.37 34.85 -7.42
C ALA A 63 -61.51 33.43 -8.04
N PRO A 64 -60.54 32.88 -8.79
CA PRO A 64 -60.64 31.52 -9.32
C PRO A 64 -60.68 30.44 -8.23
N ILE A 65 -59.90 30.62 -7.15
CA ILE A 65 -59.86 29.68 -6.01
C ILE A 65 -61.20 29.68 -5.28
N LEU A 66 -61.74 30.87 -5.00
CA LEU A 66 -63.03 31.03 -4.32
C LEU A 66 -64.20 30.55 -5.19
N ALA A 67 -64.14 30.76 -6.50
CA ALA A 67 -65.13 30.23 -7.45
C ALA A 67 -65.14 28.70 -7.44
N VAL A 68 -63.95 28.08 -7.47
CA VAL A 68 -63.81 26.63 -7.34
C VAL A 68 -64.33 26.15 -6.00
N LEU A 69 -64.17 26.87 -4.88
CA LEU A 69 -64.61 26.42 -3.54
C LEU A 69 -66.07 26.73 -3.18
N ARG A 70 -66.68 27.78 -3.74
CA ARG A 70 -68.03 28.26 -3.35
C ARG A 70 -69.13 27.98 -4.37
N GLU A 71 -68.83 27.96 -5.67
CA GLU A 71 -69.87 27.83 -6.70
C GLU A 71 -70.35 26.38 -6.87
N LYS A 72 -71.65 26.12 -6.92
CA LYS A 72 -72.17 24.75 -7.05
C LYS A 72 -71.79 24.10 -8.40
N ARG A 73 -71.60 24.90 -9.44
CA ARG A 73 -71.26 24.48 -10.82
C ARG A 73 -69.85 23.89 -10.95
N THR A 74 -68.92 24.23 -10.05
CA THR A 74 -67.51 23.81 -10.10
C THR A 74 -67.24 22.50 -9.34
N TRP A 75 -68.27 21.78 -8.89
CA TRP A 75 -68.16 20.51 -8.16
C TRP A 75 -67.27 19.45 -8.84
N PRO A 76 -67.34 19.20 -10.17
CA PRO A 76 -66.45 18.23 -10.82
C PRO A 76 -64.97 18.61 -10.70
N ILE A 77 -64.66 19.91 -10.77
CA ILE A 77 -63.30 20.45 -10.64
C ILE A 77 -62.80 20.25 -9.20
N ARG A 78 -63.67 20.42 -8.19
CA ARG A 78 -63.31 20.13 -6.78
C ARG A 78 -62.88 18.68 -6.59
N TRP A 79 -63.66 17.74 -7.12
CA TRP A 79 -63.33 16.31 -7.01
C TRP A 79 -62.07 15.94 -7.79
N ALA A 80 -61.88 16.52 -8.98
CA ALA A 80 -60.63 16.36 -9.72
C ALA A 80 -59.43 16.85 -8.91
N LEU A 81 -59.51 18.04 -8.29
CA LEU A 81 -58.43 18.57 -7.44
C LEU A 81 -58.20 17.73 -6.17
N LEU A 82 -59.28 17.24 -5.53
CA LEU A 82 -59.20 16.35 -4.35
C LEU A 82 -58.55 15.00 -4.67
N GLY A 83 -58.61 14.52 -5.91
CA GLY A 83 -57.87 13.33 -6.34
C GLY A 83 -56.46 13.63 -6.82
N ILE A 84 -56.29 14.65 -7.66
CA ILE A 84 -55.02 14.99 -8.32
C ILE A 84 -54.00 15.51 -7.31
N ILE A 85 -54.39 16.38 -6.38
CA ILE A 85 -53.43 16.97 -5.42
C ILE A 85 -52.78 15.88 -4.55
N PRO A 86 -53.54 14.97 -3.89
CA PRO A 86 -52.93 13.86 -3.16
C PRO A 86 -52.13 12.91 -4.05
N ALA A 87 -52.57 12.63 -5.28
CA ALA A 87 -51.83 11.76 -6.20
C ALA A 87 -50.47 12.35 -6.60
N VAL A 88 -50.40 13.65 -6.88
CA VAL A 88 -49.14 14.36 -7.19
C VAL A 88 -48.23 14.40 -5.96
N VAL A 89 -48.78 14.68 -4.78
CA VAL A 89 -48.00 14.65 -3.52
C VAL A 89 -47.46 13.24 -3.28
N ALA A 90 -48.30 12.20 -3.43
CA ALA A 90 -47.89 10.81 -3.27
C ALA A 90 -46.81 10.40 -4.28
N TRP A 91 -46.94 10.77 -5.55
CA TRP A 91 -45.91 10.52 -6.57
C TRP A 91 -44.60 11.20 -6.21
N THR A 92 -44.65 12.46 -5.77
CA THR A 92 -43.45 13.23 -5.44
C THR A 92 -42.75 12.65 -4.22
N VAL A 93 -43.49 12.31 -3.16
CA VAL A 93 -42.96 11.66 -1.96
C VAL A 93 -42.39 10.28 -2.31
N TYR A 94 -43.08 9.49 -3.14
CA TYR A 94 -42.55 8.22 -3.62
C TYR A 94 -41.23 8.41 -4.36
N GLY A 95 -41.13 9.41 -5.25
CA GLY A 95 -39.88 9.73 -5.95
C GLY A 95 -38.75 10.21 -5.03
N MET A 96 -39.07 10.86 -3.91
CA MET A 96 -38.08 11.29 -2.91
C MET A 96 -37.62 10.16 -1.98
N VAL A 97 -38.50 9.21 -1.67
CA VAL A 97 -38.24 8.13 -0.68
C VAL A 97 -37.83 6.82 -1.35
N LYS A 98 -38.11 6.63 -2.65
CA LYS A 98 -37.71 5.42 -3.38
C LYS A 98 -36.18 5.25 -3.30
N PRO A 99 -35.69 4.09 -2.84
CA PRO A 99 -34.25 3.81 -2.81
C PRO A 99 -33.63 3.92 -4.20
N SER A 100 -32.53 4.67 -4.31
CA SER A 100 -31.70 4.67 -5.50
C SER A 100 -30.71 3.51 -5.45
N LEU A 101 -30.50 2.83 -6.58
CA LEU A 101 -29.41 1.87 -6.77
C LEU A 101 -28.12 2.57 -7.25
N GLU A 102 -28.19 3.87 -7.57
CA GLU A 102 -27.04 4.67 -7.93
C GLU A 102 -26.27 5.07 -6.67
N ALA A 103 -24.94 4.93 -6.72
CA ALA A 103 -24.09 5.38 -5.63
C ALA A 103 -24.28 6.90 -5.41
N PRO A 104 -24.39 7.37 -4.16
CA PRO A 104 -24.54 8.79 -3.90
C PRO A 104 -23.35 9.58 -4.47
N VAL A 105 -23.65 10.66 -5.19
CA VAL A 105 -22.68 11.64 -5.69
C VAL A 105 -22.29 12.54 -4.51
N GLU A 106 -21.55 11.99 -3.57
CA GLU A 106 -20.82 12.79 -2.57
C GLU A 106 -19.65 13.48 -3.30
N LEU A 107 -19.46 14.78 -3.07
CA LEU A 107 -18.23 15.49 -3.46
C LEU A 107 -17.09 14.96 -2.58
N ARG A 108 -16.49 13.85 -3.01
CA ARG A 108 -15.43 13.14 -2.28
C ARG A 108 -14.17 13.99 -2.25
N GLN A 109 -13.84 14.55 -1.09
CA GLN A 109 -12.57 15.24 -0.89
C GLN A 109 -11.52 14.23 -0.40
N VAL A 110 -10.50 13.99 -1.22
CA VAL A 110 -9.38 13.09 -0.88
C VAL A 110 -8.53 13.65 0.26
N HIS A 111 -8.61 14.97 0.51
CA HIS A 111 -7.92 15.67 1.60
C HIS A 111 -8.91 16.53 2.39
N PRO A 112 -9.57 15.98 3.42
CA PRO A 112 -10.43 16.78 4.26
C PRO A 112 -9.61 17.81 5.05
N ALA A 113 -10.19 19.00 5.26
CA ALA A 113 -9.58 20.01 6.09
C ALA A 113 -9.45 19.51 7.55
N PRO A 114 -8.32 19.78 8.23
CA PRO A 114 -8.18 19.43 9.64
C PRO A 114 -9.19 20.22 10.48
N PRO A 115 -9.64 19.68 11.62
CA PRO A 115 -10.44 20.44 12.57
C PRO A 115 -9.65 21.62 13.14
N SER A 116 -10.33 22.65 13.65
CA SER A 116 -9.63 23.78 14.31
C SER A 116 -8.97 23.38 15.62
N THR A 117 -9.59 22.44 16.35
CA THR A 117 -9.10 21.95 17.65
C THR A 117 -9.05 20.43 17.65
N LEU A 118 -8.05 19.88 18.34
CA LEU A 118 -7.84 18.45 18.50
C LEU A 118 -7.67 18.10 19.98
N ARG A 119 -8.44 17.13 20.47
CA ARG A 119 -8.32 16.64 21.85
C ARG A 119 -7.71 15.26 21.89
N VAL A 120 -6.45 15.17 22.28
CA VAL A 120 -5.66 13.93 22.41
C VAL A 120 -4.72 14.05 23.62
N PHE A 121 -4.21 12.95 24.16
CA PHE A 121 -3.29 12.96 25.32
C PHE A 121 -3.81 13.74 26.54
N ASN A 122 -5.13 13.73 26.76
CA ASN A 122 -5.82 14.53 27.79
C ASN A 122 -5.59 16.06 27.69
N LYS A 123 -5.18 16.56 26.51
CA LYS A 123 -4.95 17.98 26.21
C LYS A 123 -5.78 18.41 25.00
N SER A 124 -5.95 19.72 24.85
CA SER A 124 -6.56 20.33 23.66
C SER A 124 -5.49 21.11 22.90
N PHE A 125 -5.37 20.86 21.61
CA PHE A 125 -4.43 21.50 20.70
C PHE A 125 -5.19 22.38 19.71
N ASP A 126 -4.68 23.59 19.45
CA ASP A 126 -5.12 24.47 18.36
C ASP A 126 -4.27 24.15 17.13
N LEU A 127 -4.84 23.45 16.14
CA LEU A 127 -4.08 22.97 14.99
C LEU A 127 -3.59 24.11 14.07
N ALA A 128 -4.18 25.30 14.17
CA ALA A 128 -3.73 26.45 13.40
C ALA A 128 -2.42 27.06 13.95
N LYS A 129 -2.10 26.79 15.22
CA LYS A 129 -0.91 27.33 15.92
C LYS A 129 0.05 26.25 16.41
N LEU A 130 -0.29 24.98 16.19
CA LEU A 130 0.51 23.86 16.68
C LEU A 130 1.80 23.77 15.87
N GLU A 131 2.93 23.87 16.56
CA GLU A 131 4.26 23.69 15.99
C GLU A 131 4.93 22.46 16.60
N ASN A 132 5.88 21.87 15.87
CA ASN A 132 6.63 20.73 16.35
C ASN A 132 7.62 21.17 17.45
N PRO A 133 7.40 20.77 18.73
CA PRO A 133 8.24 21.21 19.84
C PRO A 133 9.68 20.68 19.73
N LYS A 134 9.91 19.57 19.03
CA LYS A 134 11.26 19.04 18.79
C LYS A 134 12.03 19.94 17.83
N ARG A 135 11.37 20.37 16.75
CA ARG A 135 11.95 21.31 15.79
C ARG A 135 12.24 22.67 16.43
N SER A 136 11.31 23.22 17.20
CA SER A 136 11.52 24.50 17.88
C SER A 136 12.72 24.46 18.83
N LYS A 137 12.94 23.34 19.54
CA LYS A 137 14.12 23.15 20.41
C LYS A 137 15.43 23.12 19.62
N VAL A 138 15.47 22.40 18.50
CA VAL A 138 16.65 22.36 17.61
C VAL A 138 16.97 23.76 17.07
N LEU A 139 15.95 24.47 16.58
CA LEU A 139 16.12 25.83 16.05
C LEU A 139 16.55 26.83 17.12
N GLY A 140 16.06 26.71 18.34
CA GLY A 140 16.48 27.57 19.46
C GLY A 140 17.96 27.42 19.85
N LEU A 141 18.58 26.28 19.52
CA LEU A 141 20.01 26.02 19.76
C LEU A 141 20.88 26.33 18.55
N LEU A 142 20.29 26.58 17.36
CA LEU A 142 21.03 26.67 16.10
C LEU A 142 22.07 27.79 16.12
N ASP A 143 21.73 28.94 16.71
CA ASP A 143 22.60 30.12 16.74
C ASP A 143 23.60 30.09 17.90
N SER A 144 23.23 29.49 19.04
CA SER A 144 24.08 29.48 20.25
C SER A 144 25.05 28.29 20.28
N SER A 145 24.57 27.12 19.86
CA SER A 145 25.27 25.83 20.01
C SER A 145 24.94 24.89 18.83
N PRO A 146 25.49 25.15 17.62
CA PRO A 146 25.13 24.41 16.39
C PRO A 146 25.35 22.89 16.48
N ASP A 147 26.40 22.45 17.17
CA ASP A 147 26.74 21.04 17.32
C ASP A 147 25.75 20.31 18.25
N GLU A 148 25.35 20.96 19.35
CA GLU A 148 24.32 20.43 20.26
C GLU A 148 22.96 20.37 19.56
N ALA A 149 22.62 21.39 18.77
CA ALA A 149 21.40 21.40 17.95
C ALA A 149 21.38 20.22 16.98
N TRP A 150 22.52 19.95 16.32
CA TRP A 150 22.65 18.83 15.40
C TRP A 150 22.54 17.48 16.08
N GLN A 151 23.20 17.31 17.24
CA GLN A 151 23.12 16.08 18.02
C GLN A 151 21.67 15.81 18.48
N LEU A 152 20.96 16.84 18.95
CA LEU A 152 19.56 16.75 19.34
C LEU A 152 18.66 16.36 18.15
N TYR A 153 18.91 16.93 16.98
CA TYR A 153 18.20 16.59 15.75
C TYR A 153 18.39 15.10 15.40
N GLN A 154 19.63 14.62 15.36
CA GLN A 154 19.96 13.23 15.06
C GLN A 154 19.34 12.25 16.07
N GLN A 155 19.36 12.58 17.37
CA GLN A 155 18.69 11.78 18.41
C GLN A 155 17.17 11.74 18.21
N THR A 156 16.55 12.87 17.85
CA THR A 156 15.11 12.96 17.59
C THR A 156 14.73 12.09 16.38
N VAL A 157 15.51 12.16 15.30
CA VAL A 157 15.32 11.34 14.09
C VAL A 157 15.49 9.86 14.40
N ALA A 158 16.52 9.47 15.15
CA ALA A 158 16.75 8.07 15.54
C ALA A 158 15.61 7.52 16.41
N ALA A 159 15.13 8.30 17.40
CA ALA A 159 13.98 7.91 18.21
C ALA A 159 12.70 7.78 17.37
N GLY A 160 12.51 8.65 16.37
CA GLY A 160 11.39 8.57 15.43
C GLY A 160 11.46 7.37 14.49
N ARG A 161 12.67 7.03 14.02
CA ARG A 161 12.94 5.83 13.22
C ARG A 161 12.49 4.59 13.97
N ASP A 162 12.91 4.42 15.22
CA ASP A 162 12.62 3.21 15.98
C ASP A 162 11.11 3.01 16.16
N VAL A 163 10.37 4.09 16.48
CA VAL A 163 8.90 4.08 16.52
C VAL A 163 8.31 3.71 15.16
N TYR A 164 8.83 4.27 14.07
CA TYR A 164 8.34 3.99 12.70
C TYR A 164 8.49 2.52 12.33
N TYR A 165 9.65 1.89 12.56
CA TYR A 165 9.85 0.48 12.18
C TYR A 165 9.10 -0.50 13.07
N GLN A 166 8.82 -0.13 14.32
CA GLN A 166 7.98 -0.94 15.22
C GLN A 166 6.49 -0.88 14.88
N ASN A 167 6.01 0.17 14.19
CA ASN A 167 4.58 0.48 14.11
C ASN A 167 4.05 0.79 12.70
N CYS A 168 4.82 1.51 11.88
CA CYS A 168 4.34 2.17 10.66
C CYS A 168 4.85 1.48 9.38
N PHE A 169 6.06 0.93 9.42
CA PHE A 169 6.76 0.31 8.29
C PHE A 169 5.92 -0.74 7.54
N TYR A 170 5.10 -1.51 8.26
CA TYR A 170 4.32 -2.60 7.67
C TYR A 170 3.33 -2.16 6.59
N CYS A 171 2.86 -0.92 6.70
CA CYS A 171 1.98 -0.30 5.72
C CYS A 171 2.75 0.68 4.83
N HIS A 172 3.61 1.52 5.42
CA HIS A 172 4.23 2.63 4.70
C HIS A 172 5.55 2.28 4.00
N GLY A 173 6.13 1.11 4.25
CA GLY A 173 7.34 0.62 3.60
C GLY A 173 8.64 1.17 4.17
N ASP A 174 9.75 0.52 3.83
CA ASP A 174 11.10 0.98 4.21
C ASP A 174 11.42 2.33 3.58
N LEU A 175 11.05 2.46 2.30
CA LEU A 175 11.31 3.62 1.49
C LEU A 175 10.32 4.76 1.77
N LEU A 176 9.38 4.59 2.71
CA LEU A 176 8.27 5.53 2.97
C LEU A 176 7.43 5.81 1.71
N ASP A 177 7.34 4.85 0.80
CA ASP A 177 6.69 4.95 -0.51
C ASP A 177 5.25 4.41 -0.51
N GLY A 178 4.76 3.95 0.64
CA GLY A 178 3.44 3.35 0.76
C GLY A 178 3.36 1.91 0.26
N ASP A 179 4.49 1.26 -0.07
CA ASP A 179 4.57 -0.15 -0.49
C ASP A 179 5.16 -1.03 0.62
N GLY A 180 4.63 -0.90 1.84
CA GLY A 180 4.97 -1.80 2.94
C GLY A 180 4.49 -3.24 2.70
N PRO A 181 5.01 -4.22 3.47
CA PRO A 181 4.68 -5.64 3.32
C PRO A 181 3.18 -5.97 3.23
N TYR A 182 2.32 -5.16 3.86
CA TYR A 182 0.86 -5.35 3.85
C TYR A 182 0.08 -4.24 3.12
N ALA A 183 0.76 -3.29 2.48
CA ALA A 183 0.14 -2.12 1.86
C ALA A 183 -1.00 -2.49 0.91
N LYS A 184 -0.77 -3.51 0.06
CA LYS A 184 -1.71 -3.95 -0.99
C LYS A 184 -3.02 -4.52 -0.44
N GLY A 185 -3.08 -4.84 0.85
CA GLY A 185 -4.31 -5.29 1.49
C GLY A 185 -5.22 -4.18 2.01
N PHE A 186 -4.83 -2.91 1.85
CA PHE A 186 -5.62 -1.76 2.28
C PHE A 186 -6.18 -0.96 1.10
N ASN A 187 -7.39 -0.46 1.26
CA ASN A 187 -8.02 0.48 0.34
C ASN A 187 -8.68 1.62 1.15
N PRO A 188 -8.21 2.88 1.04
CA PRO A 188 -7.12 3.34 0.18
C PRO A 188 -5.75 2.75 0.58
N LEU A 189 -4.82 2.72 -0.39
CA LEU A 189 -3.43 2.35 -0.14
C LEU A 189 -2.79 3.33 0.86
N PRO A 190 -1.79 2.88 1.65
CA PRO A 190 -0.98 3.78 2.46
C PRO A 190 -0.35 4.89 1.61
N ILE A 191 -0.22 6.08 2.18
CA ILE A 191 0.30 7.23 1.45
C ILE A 191 1.80 7.07 1.13
N ASN A 192 2.17 7.46 -0.08
CA ASN A 192 3.55 7.57 -0.53
C ASN A 192 4.14 8.92 -0.10
N PHE A 193 5.05 8.94 0.87
CA PHE A 193 5.67 10.17 1.36
C PHE A 193 6.83 10.68 0.50
N GLN A 194 7.33 9.88 -0.46
CA GLN A 194 8.37 10.29 -1.40
C GLN A 194 7.85 11.28 -2.46
N ASP A 195 6.54 11.28 -2.73
CA ASP A 195 5.93 12.22 -3.66
C ASP A 195 5.91 13.64 -3.07
N VAL A 196 6.46 14.61 -3.82
CA VAL A 196 6.51 16.04 -3.49
C VAL A 196 5.12 16.67 -3.31
N GLY A 197 4.07 16.05 -3.85
CA GLY A 197 2.67 16.44 -3.65
C GLY A 197 2.08 16.03 -2.30
N THR A 198 2.81 15.27 -1.48
CA THR A 198 2.30 14.72 -0.22
C THR A 198 2.82 15.49 0.99
N ILE A 199 3.77 14.93 1.75
CA ILE A 199 4.23 15.45 3.04
C ILE A 199 4.86 16.84 2.94
N ALA A 200 5.50 17.17 1.81
CA ALA A 200 6.13 18.47 1.57
C ALA A 200 5.13 19.63 1.45
N GLN A 201 3.86 19.35 1.11
CA GLN A 201 2.81 20.38 1.03
C GLN A 201 2.11 20.63 2.37
N LEU A 202 2.38 19.80 3.38
CA LEU A 202 1.67 19.75 4.63
C LEU A 202 2.45 20.44 5.75
N GLN A 203 1.72 20.94 6.75
CA GLN A 203 2.29 21.40 8.01
C GLN A 203 2.41 20.23 8.98
N GLU A 204 3.36 20.29 9.92
CA GLU A 204 3.55 19.23 10.92
C GLU A 204 2.30 19.02 11.80
N ALA A 205 1.51 20.06 12.06
CA ALA A 205 0.24 19.97 12.76
C ALA A 205 -0.78 19.05 12.07
N PHE A 206 -0.79 19.03 10.73
CA PHE A 206 -1.66 18.13 9.97
C PHE A 206 -1.24 16.67 10.18
N LEU A 207 0.07 16.40 10.11
CA LEU A 207 0.59 15.06 10.37
C LEU A 207 0.33 14.61 11.81
N PHE A 208 0.50 15.51 12.78
CA PHE A 208 0.17 15.23 14.17
C PHE A 208 -1.29 14.81 14.33
N TRP A 209 -2.23 15.51 13.70
CA TRP A 209 -3.63 15.12 13.68
C TRP A 209 -3.86 13.75 13.02
N ARG A 210 -3.30 13.53 11.83
CA ARG A 210 -3.48 12.28 11.08
C ARG A 210 -2.90 11.07 11.84
N ILE A 211 -1.70 11.20 12.42
CA ILE A 211 -1.06 10.13 13.18
C ILE A 211 -1.85 9.87 14.46
N THR A 212 -2.16 10.90 15.24
CA THR A 212 -2.84 10.69 16.53
C THR A 212 -4.21 10.06 16.36
N THR A 213 -5.02 10.52 15.39
CA THR A 213 -6.43 10.13 15.26
C THR A 213 -6.73 9.06 14.21
N GLY A 214 -5.78 8.77 13.32
CA GLY A 214 -5.92 7.72 12.31
C GLY A 214 -7.08 7.92 11.32
N GLY A 215 -7.51 6.80 10.73
CA GLY A 215 -8.72 6.70 9.91
C GLY A 215 -9.99 7.12 10.64
N PRO A 216 -10.25 6.62 11.87
CA PRO A 216 -11.45 6.98 12.64
C PRO A 216 -11.59 8.48 12.94
N GLY A 217 -10.47 9.22 12.98
CA GLY A 217 -10.46 10.67 13.14
C GLY A 217 -10.82 11.50 11.91
N LEU A 218 -11.08 10.86 10.76
CA LEU A 218 -11.50 11.57 9.55
C LEU A 218 -12.94 12.10 9.71
N PRO A 219 -13.23 13.29 9.17
CA PRO A 219 -14.59 13.81 9.17
C PRO A 219 -15.44 13.07 8.11
N LYS A 220 -16.77 13.20 8.18
CA LYS A 220 -17.70 12.43 7.32
C LYS A 220 -17.46 12.67 5.83
N GLU A 221 -16.97 13.85 5.46
CA GLU A 221 -16.62 14.26 4.10
C GLU A 221 -15.45 13.44 3.53
N GLY A 222 -14.63 12.81 4.38
CA GLY A 222 -13.57 11.88 3.98
C GLY A 222 -14.08 10.49 3.60
N THR A 223 -15.36 10.18 3.82
CA THR A 223 -15.94 8.88 3.42
C THR A 223 -16.11 8.81 1.90
N PRO A 224 -15.92 7.64 1.26
CA PRO A 224 -15.63 6.32 1.84
C PRO A 224 -14.13 6.03 2.04
N TRP A 225 -13.23 7.00 1.86
CA TRP A 225 -11.78 6.84 1.98
C TRP A 225 -11.31 6.77 3.46
N ASN A 226 -11.98 5.96 4.26
CA ASN A 226 -11.62 5.69 5.65
C ASN A 226 -10.34 4.84 5.65
N SER A 227 -9.20 5.52 5.77
CA SER A 227 -7.89 4.86 5.87
C SER A 227 -7.88 3.80 6.98
N ALA A 228 -7.13 2.71 6.77
CA ALA A 228 -6.87 1.72 7.80
C ALA A 228 -5.90 2.19 8.90
N MET A 229 -5.45 3.46 8.86
CA MET A 229 -4.50 4.01 9.81
C MET A 229 -5.04 3.94 11.25
N PRO A 230 -4.29 3.36 12.21
CA PRO A 230 -4.70 3.26 13.60
C PRO A 230 -4.81 4.61 14.32
N VAL A 231 -5.50 4.61 15.46
CA VAL A 231 -5.55 5.75 16.39
C VAL A 231 -4.30 5.71 17.28
N TRP A 232 -3.18 6.27 16.80
CA TRP A 232 -1.89 6.06 17.46
C TRP A 232 -1.76 6.70 18.84
N HIS A 233 -2.58 7.71 19.18
CA HIS A 233 -2.50 8.33 20.52
C HIS A 233 -2.93 7.38 21.66
N GLU A 234 -3.46 6.20 21.34
CA GLU A 234 -3.79 5.15 22.32
C GLU A 234 -2.60 4.22 22.60
N MET A 235 -1.60 4.19 21.72
CA MET A 235 -0.44 3.28 21.76
C MET A 235 0.90 4.01 21.86
N LEU A 236 0.96 5.26 21.39
CA LEU A 236 2.14 6.12 21.41
C LEU A 236 1.90 7.31 22.31
N ASP A 237 2.96 7.83 22.92
CA ASP A 237 2.93 9.12 23.59
C ASP A 237 3.14 10.31 22.63
N GLU A 238 2.93 11.52 23.14
CA GLU A 238 3.06 12.76 22.36
C GLU A 238 4.46 12.95 21.78
N GLU A 239 5.50 12.58 22.53
CA GLU A 239 6.89 12.74 22.13
C GLU A 239 7.25 11.78 20.99
N GLN A 240 6.82 10.52 21.07
CA GLN A 240 6.98 9.52 20.03
C GLN A 240 6.34 9.96 18.71
N VAL A 241 5.15 10.58 18.77
CA VAL A 241 4.49 11.15 17.57
C VAL A 241 5.35 12.25 16.94
N TRP A 242 5.84 13.20 17.73
CA TRP A 242 6.69 14.28 17.21
C TRP A 242 8.04 13.81 16.67
N ASN A 243 8.66 12.83 17.34
CA ASN A 243 9.89 12.20 16.86
C ASN A 243 9.64 11.51 15.51
N THR A 244 8.52 10.79 15.37
CA THR A 244 8.13 10.12 14.12
C THR A 244 7.92 11.13 13.00
N ILE A 245 7.21 12.24 13.24
CA ILE A 245 7.02 13.30 12.23
C ILE A 245 8.37 13.87 11.78
N THR A 246 9.27 14.13 12.73
CA THR A 246 10.62 14.62 12.44
C THR A 246 11.39 13.62 11.57
N PHE A 247 11.33 12.33 11.90
CA PHE A 247 11.93 11.25 11.11
C PHE A 247 11.34 11.17 9.69
N LEU A 248 10.02 11.28 9.52
CA LEU A 248 9.38 11.18 8.20
C LEU A 248 9.93 12.26 7.24
N TYR A 249 9.97 13.52 7.70
CA TYR A 249 10.53 14.63 6.91
C TYR A 249 12.03 14.45 6.66
N ASP A 250 12.79 14.04 7.68
CA ASP A 250 14.21 13.76 7.54
C ASP A 250 14.44 12.68 6.48
N TYR A 251 13.83 11.51 6.62
CA TYR A 251 14.09 10.33 5.79
C TYR A 251 13.80 10.58 4.30
N VAL A 252 12.71 11.27 3.99
CA VAL A 252 12.34 11.64 2.60
C VAL A 252 13.10 12.86 2.08
N GLY A 253 13.90 13.53 2.92
CA GLY A 253 14.68 14.70 2.52
C GLY A 253 13.82 15.92 2.20
N GLN A 254 12.71 16.11 2.93
CA GLN A 254 11.80 17.22 2.74
C GLN A 254 11.64 18.06 4.01
N VAL A 255 11.04 19.23 3.86
CA VAL A 255 10.73 20.13 4.98
C VAL A 255 9.22 20.40 5.01
N PRO A 256 8.64 20.63 6.20
CA PRO A 256 7.23 20.98 6.31
C PRO A 256 6.95 22.35 5.71
N ARG A 257 5.70 22.56 5.32
CA ARG A 257 5.20 23.88 4.96
C ARG A 257 5.17 24.78 6.20
N MET A 258 5.81 25.94 6.10
CA MET A 258 5.89 26.93 7.18
C MET A 258 5.51 28.32 6.66
N TRP A 259 4.92 29.14 7.53
CA TRP A 259 4.48 30.49 7.17
C TRP A 259 5.49 31.57 7.53
N ASP A 260 6.30 31.34 8.56
CA ASP A 260 7.39 32.24 8.94
C ASP A 260 8.57 32.08 7.97
N PRO A 261 8.94 33.13 7.21
CA PRO A 261 10.03 33.06 6.25
C PRO A 261 11.41 32.81 6.89
N GLU A 262 11.63 33.25 8.13
CA GLU A 262 12.91 33.04 8.83
C GLU A 262 13.07 31.57 9.20
N VAL A 263 12.06 31.03 9.89
CA VAL A 263 12.01 29.61 10.27
C VAL A 263 12.10 28.73 9.01
N SER A 264 11.39 29.11 7.94
CA SER A 264 11.45 28.41 6.66
C SER A 264 12.87 28.33 6.10
N ARG A 265 13.66 29.42 6.20
CA ARG A 265 15.06 29.44 5.74
C ARG A 265 15.96 28.58 6.60
N GLN A 266 15.82 28.65 7.93
CA GLN A 266 16.63 27.85 8.86
C GLN A 266 16.41 26.35 8.65
N VAL A 267 15.17 25.91 8.50
CA VAL A 267 14.85 24.48 8.29
C VAL A 267 15.26 24.02 6.89
N ALA A 268 15.17 24.88 5.87
CA ALA A 268 15.70 24.57 4.54
C ALA A 268 17.23 24.37 4.58
N SER A 269 17.96 25.22 5.32
CA SER A 269 19.41 25.06 5.53
C SER A 269 19.76 23.73 6.22
N LEU A 270 18.97 23.31 7.22
CA LEU A 270 19.12 21.99 7.86
C LEU A 270 18.92 20.85 6.86
N LYS A 271 17.89 20.94 5.99
CA LYS A 271 17.68 19.97 4.91
C LYS A 271 18.88 19.91 3.97
N ASP A 272 19.42 21.06 3.57
CA ASP A 272 20.57 21.11 2.66
C ASP A 272 21.80 20.42 3.29
N ARG A 273 22.04 20.63 4.59
CA ARG A 273 23.06 19.89 5.35
C ARG A 273 22.81 18.38 5.33
N VAL A 274 21.59 17.93 5.66
CA VAL A 274 21.22 16.51 5.66
C VAL A 274 21.46 15.87 4.28
N LEU A 275 21.02 16.54 3.21
CA LEU A 275 21.19 16.04 1.85
C LEU A 275 22.67 16.00 1.43
N ALA A 276 23.45 17.02 1.81
CA ALA A 276 24.89 17.05 1.55
C ALA A 276 25.62 15.90 2.27
N GLU A 277 25.32 15.65 3.55
CA GLU A 277 25.90 14.54 4.31
C GLU A 277 25.53 13.17 3.68
N ARG A 278 24.28 12.99 3.24
CA ARG A 278 23.81 11.75 2.58
C ARG A 278 24.45 11.51 1.22
N ALA A 279 24.67 12.56 0.44
CA ALA A 279 25.25 12.45 -0.89
C ALA A 279 26.68 11.89 -0.87
N VAL A 280 27.40 12.08 0.24
CA VAL A 280 28.81 11.66 0.40
C VAL A 280 28.99 10.50 1.39
N MET A 281 27.89 9.86 1.83
CA MET A 281 27.98 8.69 2.72
C MET A 281 28.78 7.56 2.07
N ASP A 282 29.80 7.08 2.77
CA ASP A 282 30.46 5.83 2.43
C ASP A 282 29.54 4.63 2.71
N GLY A 283 29.99 3.43 2.32
CA GLY A 283 29.22 2.20 2.50
C GLY A 283 28.85 1.92 3.96
N ALA A 284 29.74 2.21 4.91
CA ALA A 284 29.53 1.90 6.32
C ALA A 284 28.49 2.84 6.95
N ALA A 285 28.60 4.14 6.67
CA ALA A 285 27.62 5.14 7.06
C ALA A 285 26.25 4.85 6.42
N LEU A 286 26.25 4.49 5.14
CA LEU A 286 25.02 4.15 4.42
C LEU A 286 24.35 2.89 4.98
N TYR A 287 25.13 1.85 5.30
CA TYR A 287 24.62 0.64 5.93
C TYR A 287 23.96 0.94 7.29
N ARG A 288 24.63 1.71 8.16
CA ARG A 288 24.05 2.13 9.45
C ARG A 288 22.76 2.94 9.26
N PHE A 289 22.73 3.79 8.24
CA PHE A 289 21.59 4.66 7.99
C PHE A 289 20.37 3.91 7.43
N ARG A 290 20.56 2.92 6.54
CA ARG A 290 19.47 2.26 5.80
C ARG A 290 19.25 0.79 6.14
N CYS A 291 20.31 0.05 6.44
CA CYS A 291 20.27 -1.42 6.50
C CYS A 291 20.23 -1.95 7.93
N ALA A 292 20.95 -1.32 8.86
CA ALA A 292 21.13 -1.81 10.24
C ALA A 292 19.82 -1.91 11.05
N VAL A 293 18.80 -1.12 10.71
CA VAL A 293 17.48 -1.20 11.37
C VAL A 293 16.83 -2.58 11.24
N CYS A 294 17.12 -3.30 10.15
CA CYS A 294 16.67 -4.67 9.90
C CYS A 294 17.81 -5.68 10.11
N HIS A 295 18.98 -5.42 9.54
CA HIS A 295 20.09 -6.37 9.52
C HIS A 295 21.00 -6.31 10.75
N GLY A 296 20.79 -5.36 11.66
CA GLY A 296 21.62 -5.16 12.84
C GLY A 296 22.93 -4.42 12.54
N GLU A 297 23.50 -3.78 13.56
CA GLU A 297 24.78 -3.05 13.46
C GLU A 297 25.95 -3.97 13.10
N GLN A 298 25.87 -5.25 13.49
CA GLN A 298 26.89 -6.27 13.22
C GLN A 298 26.49 -7.22 12.07
N GLY A 299 25.41 -6.93 11.34
CA GLY A 299 24.97 -7.75 10.21
C GLY A 299 24.32 -9.08 10.61
N ALA A 300 23.99 -9.30 11.87
CA ALA A 300 23.47 -10.58 12.39
C ALA A 300 21.96 -10.80 12.14
N GLY A 301 21.27 -9.88 11.46
CA GLY A 301 19.83 -9.99 11.20
C GLY A 301 18.96 -9.77 12.44
N ASP A 302 19.47 -8.98 13.40
CA ASP A 302 18.91 -8.74 14.74
C ASP A 302 18.57 -7.26 14.99
N GLY A 303 18.40 -6.46 13.92
CA GLY A 303 17.94 -5.08 14.04
C GLY A 303 16.56 -4.97 14.70
N ILE A 304 16.19 -3.78 15.18
CA ILE A 304 14.94 -3.54 15.91
C ILE A 304 13.67 -3.98 15.15
N ALA A 305 13.74 -3.99 13.81
CA ALA A 305 12.63 -4.43 12.97
C ALA A 305 12.58 -5.96 12.75
N ALA A 306 13.66 -6.69 13.05
CA ALA A 306 13.86 -8.08 12.67
C ALA A 306 12.86 -9.06 13.31
N GLU A 307 12.43 -8.80 14.55
CA GLU A 307 11.46 -9.64 15.26
C GLU A 307 10.05 -9.56 14.66
N PHE A 308 9.76 -8.50 13.93
CA PHE A 308 8.44 -8.24 13.35
C PHE A 308 8.38 -8.55 11.85
N MET A 309 9.36 -9.28 11.32
CA MET A 309 9.41 -9.64 9.91
C MET A 309 9.37 -11.15 9.70
N TYR A 310 8.59 -11.56 8.70
CA TYR A 310 8.70 -12.90 8.13
C TYR A 310 8.90 -12.81 6.61
N PRO A 311 9.98 -13.42 6.07
CA PRO A 311 11.09 -14.05 6.77
C PRO A 311 11.93 -13.03 7.56
N ARG A 312 12.68 -13.48 8.56
CA ARG A 312 13.66 -12.64 9.25
C ARG A 312 14.73 -12.11 8.28
N PRO A 313 15.31 -10.92 8.55
CA PRO A 313 16.45 -10.39 7.80
C PRO A 313 17.60 -11.39 7.72
N ARG A 314 18.43 -11.26 6.68
CA ARG A 314 19.58 -12.14 6.48
C ARG A 314 20.67 -11.82 7.51
N ASP A 315 21.14 -12.86 8.18
CA ASP A 315 22.39 -12.88 8.91
C ASP A 315 23.56 -12.99 7.92
N PHE A 316 24.38 -11.95 7.85
CA PHE A 316 25.55 -11.84 6.98
C PHE A 316 26.81 -12.44 7.60
N THR A 317 26.81 -12.71 8.91
CA THR A 317 28.01 -13.17 9.64
C THR A 317 28.47 -14.56 9.21
N LEU A 318 27.58 -15.35 8.62
CA LEU A 318 27.86 -16.71 8.16
C LEU A 318 28.17 -16.80 6.66
N ALA A 319 28.23 -15.68 5.95
CA ALA A 319 28.41 -15.62 4.49
C ALA A 319 27.44 -16.52 3.67
N MET A 320 26.29 -16.90 4.24
CA MET A 320 25.32 -17.80 3.63
C MET A 320 24.17 -17.05 2.94
N PHE A 321 24.26 -16.90 1.61
CA PHE A 321 23.28 -16.16 0.82
C PHE A 321 22.33 -17.08 0.04
N LYS A 322 21.02 -16.79 0.15
CA LYS A 322 19.94 -17.61 -0.43
C LYS A 322 19.79 -17.44 -1.95
N TYR A 323 20.01 -16.24 -2.47
CA TYR A 323 19.79 -15.91 -3.88
C TYR A 323 21.14 -15.58 -4.51
N LYS A 324 21.71 -16.57 -5.19
CA LYS A 324 22.98 -16.46 -5.87
C LYS A 324 22.95 -17.21 -7.19
N THR A 325 23.90 -16.89 -8.05
CA THR A 325 24.11 -17.54 -9.34
C THR A 325 25.39 -18.36 -9.39
N SER A 326 26.22 -18.28 -8.37
CA SER A 326 27.41 -19.11 -8.23
C SER A 326 27.05 -20.57 -7.86
N PRO A 327 27.88 -21.55 -8.25
CA PRO A 327 27.67 -22.98 -7.93
C PRO A 327 27.49 -23.26 -6.43
N PRO A 328 26.86 -24.39 -6.01
CA PRO A 328 26.46 -24.69 -4.62
C PRO A 328 27.45 -24.26 -3.51
N GLN A 329 28.72 -24.67 -3.58
CA GLN A 329 29.74 -24.41 -2.54
C GLN A 329 30.41 -23.03 -2.65
N GLN A 330 30.16 -22.28 -3.72
CA GLN A 330 30.76 -20.96 -3.91
C GLN A 330 29.92 -19.88 -3.21
N LEU A 331 30.59 -18.86 -2.69
CA LEU A 331 29.98 -17.63 -2.19
C LEU A 331 29.19 -16.91 -3.31
N PRO A 332 28.23 -16.03 -2.99
CA PRO A 332 27.54 -15.27 -4.04
C PRO A 332 28.54 -14.42 -4.84
N ARG A 333 28.14 -13.99 -6.03
CA ARG A 333 28.92 -12.99 -6.76
C ARG A 333 28.58 -11.59 -6.30
N ASP A 334 29.46 -10.62 -6.55
CA ASP A 334 29.20 -9.22 -6.23
C ASP A 334 27.97 -8.71 -6.99
N GLU A 335 27.75 -9.20 -8.22
CA GLU A 335 26.55 -8.91 -9.00
C GLU A 335 25.27 -9.49 -8.37
N ASP A 336 25.35 -10.61 -7.64
CA ASP A 336 24.19 -11.18 -6.96
C ASP A 336 23.79 -10.31 -5.76
N LEU A 337 24.78 -9.83 -5.00
CA LEU A 337 24.57 -8.88 -3.89
C LEU A 337 24.03 -7.55 -4.42
N PHE A 338 24.68 -6.99 -5.45
CA PHE A 338 24.26 -5.75 -6.11
C PHE A 338 22.81 -5.83 -6.58
N HIS A 339 22.43 -6.88 -7.33
CA HIS A 339 21.07 -7.03 -7.82
C HIS A 339 20.04 -7.22 -6.70
N THR A 340 20.41 -7.93 -5.63
CA THR A 340 19.52 -8.12 -4.47
C THR A 340 19.25 -6.79 -3.77
N ILE A 341 20.26 -5.94 -3.61
CA ILE A 341 20.10 -4.61 -3.00
C ILE A 341 19.31 -3.68 -3.94
N LYS A 342 19.67 -3.65 -5.23
CA LYS A 342 19.06 -2.74 -6.21
C LYS A 342 17.59 -3.02 -6.45
N PHE A 343 17.21 -4.28 -6.59
CA PHE A 343 15.85 -4.68 -6.97
C PHE A 343 15.02 -5.25 -5.83
N GLY A 344 15.65 -5.55 -4.69
CA GLY A 344 14.96 -6.08 -3.52
C GLY A 344 14.49 -7.53 -3.71
N LEU A 345 13.63 -7.97 -2.79
CA LEU A 345 13.10 -9.33 -2.78
C LEU A 345 11.58 -9.29 -2.62
N PRO A 346 10.80 -9.45 -3.71
CA PRO A 346 9.34 -9.44 -3.64
C PRO A 346 8.78 -10.40 -2.57
N GLY A 347 7.79 -9.94 -1.80
CA GLY A 347 7.20 -10.68 -0.69
C GLY A 347 8.15 -10.87 0.50
N THR A 348 9.00 -9.89 0.78
CA THR A 348 9.74 -9.70 2.05
C THR A 348 9.70 -8.22 2.46
N GLY A 349 10.27 -7.90 3.62
CA GLY A 349 10.57 -6.52 4.00
C GLY A 349 11.82 -5.91 3.35
N MET A 350 12.45 -6.56 2.36
CA MET A 350 13.64 -6.05 1.67
C MET A 350 13.23 -5.35 0.35
N PRO A 351 13.12 -4.01 0.34
CA PRO A 351 12.74 -3.26 -0.85
C PRO A 351 13.87 -3.22 -1.89
N GLY A 352 13.55 -2.74 -3.10
CA GLY A 352 14.56 -2.38 -4.08
C GLY A 352 15.08 -0.96 -3.86
N TRP A 353 16.37 -0.83 -3.56
CA TRP A 353 16.98 0.46 -3.23
C TRP A 353 17.35 1.32 -4.45
N GLY A 354 17.22 0.80 -5.67
CA GLY A 354 17.64 1.50 -6.88
C GLY A 354 16.86 2.79 -7.20
N SER A 355 15.75 3.06 -6.51
CA SER A 355 15.01 4.32 -6.62
C SER A 355 15.60 5.44 -5.74
N LEU A 356 16.29 5.09 -4.64
CA LEU A 356 16.84 6.05 -3.68
C LEU A 356 18.38 6.12 -3.69
N LEU A 357 19.05 5.02 -4.07
CA LEU A 357 20.50 4.91 -4.05
C LEU A 357 21.07 4.83 -5.46
N SER A 358 22.19 5.53 -5.67
CA SER A 358 22.96 5.38 -6.91
C SER A 358 23.65 4.02 -6.97
N ASP A 359 24.00 3.57 -8.19
CA ASP A 359 24.76 2.32 -8.38
C ASP A 359 26.11 2.36 -7.64
N GLN A 360 26.74 3.53 -7.51
CA GLN A 360 27.97 3.68 -6.74
C GLN A 360 27.76 3.44 -5.24
N GLN A 361 26.68 3.99 -4.66
CA GLN A 361 26.31 3.76 -3.27
C GLN A 361 25.90 2.30 -3.01
N ILE A 362 25.22 1.65 -3.95
CA ILE A 362 24.90 0.23 -3.83
C ILE A 362 26.18 -0.61 -3.85
N ASN A 363 27.13 -0.30 -4.74
CA ASN A 363 28.41 -0.99 -4.78
C ASN A 363 29.25 -0.77 -3.51
N SER A 364 29.18 0.40 -2.87
CA SER A 364 29.91 0.65 -1.63
C SER A 364 29.40 -0.15 -0.44
N LEU A 365 28.15 -0.65 -0.49
CA LEU A 365 27.58 -1.54 0.53
C LEU A 365 28.12 -2.98 0.46
N ILE A 366 28.56 -3.43 -0.72
CA ILE A 366 29.02 -4.81 -0.93
C ILE A 366 30.20 -5.19 -0.01
N PRO A 367 31.31 -4.43 0.05
CA PRO A 367 32.41 -4.76 0.96
C PRO A 367 31.99 -4.71 2.43
N VAL A 368 31.04 -3.85 2.80
CA VAL A 368 30.51 -3.79 4.18
C VAL A 368 29.74 -5.06 4.54
N ILE A 369 28.92 -5.56 3.61
CA ILE A 369 28.19 -6.82 3.80
C ILE A 369 29.17 -8.00 3.94
N LYS A 370 30.22 -8.02 3.10
CA LYS A 370 31.27 -9.05 3.18
C LYS A 370 32.07 -8.96 4.48
N SER A 371 32.34 -7.75 5.01
CA SER A 371 33.12 -7.58 6.24
C SER A 371 32.45 -8.11 7.51
N PHE A 372 31.13 -8.37 7.48
CA PHE A 372 30.47 -8.99 8.64
C PHE A 372 30.78 -10.47 8.80
N ASP A 373 31.30 -11.12 7.76
CA ASP A 373 31.61 -12.54 7.75
C ASP A 373 32.68 -12.90 8.80
N VAL A 374 32.26 -13.59 9.86
CA VAL A 374 33.15 -14.10 10.92
C VAL A 374 33.78 -15.44 10.55
N THR A 375 33.34 -16.05 9.45
CA THR A 375 33.92 -17.32 8.96
C THR A 375 35.14 -17.09 8.08
N ALA A 376 35.45 -15.84 7.75
CA ALA A 376 36.53 -15.43 6.85
C ALA A 376 36.46 -16.07 5.45
N ALA A 377 35.27 -16.51 5.01
CA ALA A 377 35.10 -17.17 3.72
C ALA A 377 35.42 -16.23 2.53
N TRP A 378 35.27 -14.92 2.72
CA TRP A 378 35.63 -13.91 1.72
C TRP A 378 37.09 -13.47 1.74
N ALA A 379 37.88 -13.88 2.73
CA ALA A 379 39.28 -13.50 2.80
C ALA A 379 40.07 -14.14 1.62
N PRO A 380 41.06 -13.44 1.05
CA PRO A 380 42.03 -14.05 0.15
C PRO A 380 42.73 -15.25 0.80
N GLU A 381 43.12 -16.24 0.00
CA GLU A 381 43.81 -17.44 0.49
C GLU A 381 45.19 -17.12 1.10
N ASP A 382 45.79 -15.99 0.70
CA ASP A 382 47.07 -15.47 1.17
C ASP A 382 46.92 -14.37 2.23
N ALA A 383 45.75 -14.24 2.87
CA ALA A 383 45.54 -13.28 3.94
C ALA A 383 46.39 -13.61 5.18
N ASP A 384 47.15 -12.62 5.65
CA ASP A 384 47.95 -12.71 6.87
C ASP A 384 47.07 -12.68 8.15
N ASP A 385 47.52 -13.31 9.24
CA ASP A 385 46.80 -13.37 10.52
C ASP A 385 46.47 -11.98 11.10
N ASP A 386 47.29 -10.96 10.79
CA ASP A 386 47.08 -9.56 11.24
C ASP A 386 45.97 -8.83 10.46
N SER A 387 45.40 -9.49 9.45
CA SER A 387 44.29 -8.98 8.65
C SER A 387 42.93 -9.30 9.27
N PHE A 388 42.89 -9.98 10.41
CA PHE A 388 41.66 -10.37 11.11
C PHE A 388 41.48 -9.63 12.44
N ASP A 389 40.23 -9.36 12.81
CA ASP A 389 39.89 -8.85 14.15
C ASP A 389 39.78 -9.99 15.18
N ASP A 390 39.55 -9.64 16.45
CA ASP A 390 39.43 -10.60 17.56
C ASP A 390 38.21 -11.53 17.40
N GLU A 391 37.24 -11.17 16.56
CA GLU A 391 36.07 -11.97 16.23
C GLU A 391 36.24 -12.80 14.94
N GLY A 392 37.43 -12.75 14.32
CA GLY A 392 37.75 -13.50 13.10
C GLY A 392 37.28 -12.86 11.80
N ARG A 393 36.83 -11.60 11.82
CA ARG A 393 36.41 -10.88 10.61
C ARG A 393 37.60 -10.35 9.85
N TYR A 394 37.51 -10.41 8.53
CA TYR A 394 38.52 -9.81 7.65
C TYR A 394 38.41 -8.29 7.63
N THR A 395 39.50 -7.61 7.99
CA THR A 395 39.54 -6.15 8.20
C THR A 395 39.99 -5.35 6.98
N LYS A 396 40.54 -6.02 5.95
CA LYS A 396 40.94 -5.38 4.70
C LYS A 396 39.78 -5.32 3.71
N THR A 397 40.01 -4.72 2.54
CA THR A 397 38.97 -4.45 1.54
C THR A 397 39.12 -5.25 0.25
N ASP A 398 40.17 -6.05 0.13
CA ASP A 398 40.54 -6.88 -1.02
C ASP A 398 39.90 -8.28 -0.94
N PHE A 399 38.61 -8.33 -0.64
CA PHE A 399 37.84 -9.56 -0.59
C PHE A 399 37.93 -10.36 -1.90
N ARG A 400 37.90 -11.69 -1.78
CA ARG A 400 37.79 -12.61 -2.92
C ARG A 400 36.59 -12.26 -3.80
N ILE A 401 36.81 -12.28 -5.12
CA ILE A 401 35.78 -12.03 -6.15
C ILE A 401 35.40 -13.36 -6.79
N ILE A 402 34.12 -13.70 -6.73
CA ILE A 402 33.56 -14.90 -7.36
C ILE A 402 33.05 -14.54 -8.75
N THR A 403 33.59 -15.19 -9.79
CA THR A 403 33.20 -14.95 -11.20
C THR A 403 32.43 -16.12 -11.81
N GLU A 404 32.53 -17.31 -11.22
CA GLU A 404 31.88 -18.53 -11.69
C GLU A 404 30.35 -18.43 -11.63
N VAL A 405 29.69 -18.92 -12.68
CA VAL A 405 28.23 -18.94 -12.80
C VAL A 405 27.75 -20.35 -13.00
N GLU A 406 26.67 -20.72 -12.32
CA GLU A 406 25.97 -21.97 -12.52
C GLU A 406 25.60 -22.15 -14.00
N PRO A 407 26.08 -23.23 -14.65
CA PRO A 407 25.83 -23.47 -16.06
C PRO A 407 24.34 -23.54 -16.38
N THR A 408 23.93 -22.80 -17.40
CA THR A 408 22.55 -22.81 -17.94
C THR A 408 22.48 -23.40 -19.35
N THR A 409 23.55 -24.07 -19.78
CA THR A 409 23.59 -24.82 -21.04
C THR A 409 22.62 -26.00 -21.00
N GLY A 410 22.11 -26.40 -22.16
CA GLY A 410 21.13 -27.48 -22.25
C GLY A 410 19.70 -27.09 -21.85
N GLN A 411 19.38 -25.79 -21.82
CA GLN A 411 18.01 -25.34 -21.55
C GLN A 411 17.01 -25.98 -22.52
N ILE A 412 16.03 -26.67 -21.94
CA ILE A 412 14.91 -27.25 -22.68
C ILE A 412 13.84 -26.17 -22.90
N PRO A 413 13.42 -25.92 -24.16
CA PRO A 413 12.35 -24.98 -24.46
C PRO A 413 11.06 -25.30 -23.71
N TYR A 414 10.30 -24.26 -23.36
CA TYR A 414 9.00 -24.40 -22.74
C TYR A 414 8.00 -25.04 -23.73
N SER A 415 7.43 -26.18 -23.37
CA SER A 415 6.41 -26.90 -24.15
C SER A 415 5.49 -27.72 -23.22
N GLU A 416 4.30 -28.09 -23.69
CA GLU A 416 3.39 -28.96 -22.93
C GLU A 416 4.02 -30.31 -22.59
N GLU A 417 4.80 -30.88 -23.51
CA GLU A 417 5.54 -32.12 -23.28
C GLU A 417 6.55 -31.97 -22.14
N SER A 418 7.32 -30.88 -22.16
CA SER A 418 8.33 -30.57 -21.13
C SER A 418 7.67 -30.35 -19.76
N VAL A 419 6.52 -29.69 -19.74
CA VAL A 419 5.71 -29.47 -18.53
C VAL A 419 5.20 -30.81 -17.97
N ALA A 420 4.70 -31.72 -18.80
CA ALA A 420 4.20 -33.02 -18.37
C ALA A 420 5.33 -33.92 -17.81
N LYS A 421 6.51 -33.93 -18.44
CA LYS A 421 7.71 -34.60 -17.90
C LYS A 421 8.12 -33.98 -16.56
N GLY A 422 8.08 -32.66 -16.48
CA GLY A 422 8.44 -31.89 -15.29
C GLY A 422 7.52 -32.12 -14.10
N GLU A 423 6.21 -32.25 -14.34
CA GLU A 423 5.23 -32.57 -13.30
C GLU A 423 5.55 -33.91 -12.63
N LYS A 424 5.87 -34.93 -13.44
CA LYS A 424 6.24 -36.25 -12.94
C LYS A 424 7.51 -36.18 -12.07
N ALA A 425 8.59 -35.60 -12.61
CA ALA A 425 9.86 -35.47 -11.89
C ALA A 425 9.73 -34.62 -10.62
N PHE A 426 8.91 -33.56 -10.66
CA PHE A 426 8.63 -32.72 -9.50
C PHE A 426 7.89 -33.49 -8.39
N ASN A 427 6.90 -34.31 -8.73
CA ASN A 427 6.16 -35.08 -7.74
C ASN A 427 7.04 -36.12 -7.03
N ASP A 428 7.96 -36.75 -7.77
CA ASP A 428 8.88 -37.75 -7.25
C ASP A 428 9.88 -37.15 -6.24
N THR A 429 10.38 -35.94 -6.51
CA THR A 429 11.47 -35.33 -5.72
C THR A 429 10.99 -34.21 -4.78
N CYS A 430 10.14 -33.30 -5.26
CA CYS A 430 9.81 -32.03 -4.62
C CYS A 430 8.48 -32.08 -3.84
N GLY A 431 7.59 -33.00 -4.20
CA GLY A 431 6.20 -33.06 -3.70
C GLY A 431 6.08 -33.21 -2.18
N LYS A 432 7.06 -33.85 -1.51
CA LYS A 432 7.04 -34.02 -0.03
C LYS A 432 7.11 -32.70 0.74
N CYS A 433 7.72 -31.67 0.16
CA CYS A 433 7.85 -30.35 0.76
C CYS A 433 6.87 -29.36 0.12
N HIS A 434 6.84 -29.29 -1.21
CA HIS A 434 6.04 -28.29 -1.93
C HIS A 434 4.56 -28.71 -2.15
N GLY A 435 4.20 -29.96 -1.86
CA GLY A 435 2.91 -30.53 -2.25
C GLY A 435 2.84 -30.83 -3.76
N SER A 436 1.96 -31.72 -4.19
CA SER A 436 1.88 -32.13 -5.61
C SER A 436 1.52 -30.99 -6.55
N LYS A 437 0.71 -30.04 -6.07
CA LYS A 437 0.32 -28.82 -6.81
C LYS A 437 1.25 -27.62 -6.57
N GLY A 438 2.39 -27.82 -5.90
CA GLY A 438 3.35 -26.76 -5.63
C GLY A 438 2.88 -25.66 -4.66
N ARG A 439 1.81 -25.88 -3.88
CA ARG A 439 1.21 -24.87 -2.99
C ARG A 439 1.98 -24.60 -1.70
N GLY A 440 3.02 -25.38 -1.40
CA GLY A 440 3.84 -25.22 -0.19
C GLY A 440 3.11 -25.62 1.11
N ASN A 441 2.02 -26.37 1.02
CA ASN A 441 1.13 -26.70 2.14
C ASN A 441 1.57 -27.90 3.00
N ILE A 442 2.81 -28.38 2.83
CA ILE A 442 3.46 -29.52 3.53
C ILE A 442 2.45 -30.56 4.04
N THR A 443 1.95 -31.41 3.15
CA THR A 443 1.02 -32.50 3.53
C THR A 443 1.73 -33.69 4.21
N SER A 444 3.06 -33.68 4.27
CA SER A 444 3.88 -34.75 4.82
C SER A 444 4.05 -34.72 6.35
N GLY A 445 3.55 -33.67 7.03
CA GLY A 445 3.75 -33.46 8.47
C GLY A 445 5.16 -33.01 8.87
N LYS A 446 6.08 -32.80 7.92
CA LYS A 446 7.45 -32.36 8.19
C LYS A 446 7.49 -30.94 8.78
N ARG A 447 8.15 -30.80 9.92
CA ARG A 447 8.49 -29.50 10.50
C ARG A 447 9.86 -29.00 9.99
N LEU A 448 9.91 -28.55 8.73
CA LEU A 448 11.02 -27.76 8.16
C LEU A 448 11.42 -26.57 9.04
N ALA A 449 12.71 -26.41 9.27
CA ALA A 449 13.33 -25.25 9.90
C ALA A 449 14.55 -24.84 9.08
N ASP A 450 14.94 -23.57 9.12
CA ASP A 450 16.25 -23.16 8.60
C ASP A 450 17.37 -23.58 9.56
N ASP A 451 18.61 -23.28 9.16
CA ASP A 451 19.81 -23.67 9.91
C ASP A 451 19.91 -22.97 11.29
N TRP A 452 19.09 -21.94 11.53
CA TRP A 452 18.92 -21.25 12.82
C TRP A 452 17.71 -21.77 13.61
N GLU A 453 17.18 -22.94 13.24
CA GLU A 453 15.99 -23.57 13.82
C GLU A 453 14.68 -22.76 13.64
N ALA A 454 14.71 -21.66 12.89
CA ALA A 454 13.53 -20.86 12.64
C ALA A 454 12.60 -21.59 11.67
N ARG A 455 11.31 -21.60 12.02
CA ARG A 455 10.30 -22.27 11.20
C ARG A 455 10.23 -21.62 9.82
N ILE A 456 10.36 -22.44 8.77
CA ILE A 456 10.24 -22.00 7.37
C ILE A 456 9.19 -22.83 6.64
N TRP A 457 8.49 -22.19 5.70
CA TRP A 457 7.53 -22.81 4.81
C TRP A 457 7.98 -22.69 3.36
N PRO A 458 7.86 -23.75 2.54
CA PRO A 458 8.07 -23.67 1.11
C PRO A 458 7.08 -22.67 0.52
N ARG A 459 7.56 -21.86 -0.41
CA ARG A 459 6.71 -20.88 -1.10
C ARG A 459 5.60 -21.58 -1.87
N ASP A 460 4.43 -20.95 -1.91
CA ASP A 460 3.39 -21.28 -2.86
C ASP A 460 3.87 -20.93 -4.28
N LEU A 461 4.31 -21.95 -5.01
CA LEU A 461 4.82 -21.83 -6.36
C LEU A 461 3.71 -21.47 -7.36
N THR A 462 2.44 -21.48 -6.96
CA THR A 462 1.35 -20.99 -7.83
C THR A 462 1.26 -19.45 -7.86
N LYS A 463 1.94 -18.75 -6.94
CA LYS A 463 1.87 -17.28 -6.76
C LYS A 463 3.12 -16.56 -7.31
N PRO A 464 3.22 -16.29 -8.62
CA PRO A 464 4.40 -15.71 -9.26
C PRO A 464 4.82 -14.34 -8.72
N TRP A 465 3.87 -13.51 -8.26
CA TRP A 465 4.15 -12.19 -7.67
C TRP A 465 4.93 -12.26 -6.35
N THR A 466 5.11 -13.45 -5.78
CA THR A 466 5.92 -13.67 -4.57
C THR A 466 7.27 -14.33 -4.87
N TRP A 467 7.56 -14.66 -6.13
CA TRP A 467 8.82 -15.29 -6.50
C TRP A 467 9.96 -14.26 -6.44
N ARG A 468 11.02 -14.64 -5.74
CA ARG A 468 12.17 -13.76 -5.48
C ARG A 468 13.26 -13.94 -6.54
N SER A 469 13.95 -12.86 -6.89
CA SER A 469 15.01 -12.83 -7.90
C SER A 469 14.55 -13.35 -9.28
N THR A 470 13.34 -12.96 -9.69
CA THR A 470 12.72 -13.34 -10.97
C THR A 470 11.94 -12.20 -11.59
N GLU A 471 11.88 -12.16 -12.92
CA GLU A 471 11.16 -11.14 -13.68
C GLU A 471 9.84 -11.70 -14.23
N MET A 472 8.70 -11.15 -13.80
CA MET A 472 7.37 -11.64 -14.18
C MET A 472 6.73 -10.82 -15.31
N THR A 473 7.44 -10.59 -16.41
CA THR A 473 6.85 -9.94 -17.61
C THR A 473 6.36 -11.00 -18.61
N ALA A 474 5.37 -10.64 -19.43
CA ALA A 474 4.66 -11.57 -20.31
C ALA A 474 5.34 -11.85 -21.66
N THR A 475 6.63 -11.51 -21.81
CA THR A 475 7.38 -11.76 -23.05
C THR A 475 8.02 -13.15 -23.03
N ASP A 476 8.24 -13.73 -24.21
CA ASP A 476 8.94 -15.03 -24.32
C ASP A 476 10.37 -14.96 -23.77
N GLU A 477 11.06 -13.83 -23.95
CA GLU A 477 12.40 -13.62 -23.39
C GLU A 477 12.38 -13.61 -21.85
N ALA A 478 11.37 -12.97 -21.25
CA ALA A 478 11.21 -12.93 -19.81
C ALA A 478 10.81 -14.30 -19.23
N ARG A 479 10.01 -15.07 -19.97
CA ARG A 479 9.73 -16.47 -19.66
C ARG A 479 11.03 -17.26 -19.53
N ASP A 480 11.87 -17.22 -20.56
CA ASP A 480 13.09 -18.02 -20.59
C ASP A 480 14.08 -17.60 -19.51
N LYS A 481 14.20 -16.29 -19.24
CA LYS A 481 14.96 -15.75 -18.11
C LYS A 481 14.45 -16.28 -16.77
N THR A 482 13.13 -16.27 -16.55
CA THR A 482 12.53 -16.79 -15.32
C THR A 482 12.77 -18.29 -15.14
N ILE A 483 12.59 -19.08 -16.20
CA ILE A 483 12.85 -20.53 -16.16
C ILE A 483 14.32 -20.79 -15.81
N LYS A 484 15.27 -20.04 -16.40
CA LYS A 484 16.70 -20.10 -16.02
C LYS A 484 16.91 -19.83 -14.54
N ARG A 485 16.26 -18.82 -13.96
CA ARG A 485 16.36 -18.52 -12.52
C ARG A 485 15.75 -19.60 -11.65
N ILE A 486 14.64 -20.21 -12.06
CA ILE A 486 14.05 -21.37 -11.36
C ILE A 486 15.03 -22.54 -11.40
N TYR A 487 15.54 -22.87 -12.58
CA TYR A 487 16.54 -23.91 -12.77
C TYR A 487 17.80 -23.69 -11.92
N GLN A 488 18.35 -22.46 -11.89
CA GLN A 488 19.52 -22.15 -11.08
C GLN A 488 19.27 -22.38 -9.58
N ARG A 489 18.14 -21.91 -9.05
CA ARG A 489 17.77 -22.12 -7.63
C ARG A 489 17.55 -23.59 -7.30
N LEU A 490 16.90 -24.33 -8.20
CA LEU A 490 16.74 -25.78 -8.06
C LEU A 490 18.09 -26.49 -8.06
N SER A 491 18.97 -26.11 -8.99
CA SER A 491 20.28 -26.74 -9.17
C SER A 491 21.18 -26.47 -7.97
N ILE A 492 21.38 -25.20 -7.63
CA ILE A 492 22.27 -24.74 -6.57
C ILE A 492 21.75 -25.12 -5.17
N GLY A 493 20.42 -25.20 -5.03
CA GLY A 493 19.75 -25.23 -3.73
C GLY A 493 19.61 -23.82 -3.14
N ILE A 494 19.06 -23.74 -1.92
CA ILE A 494 18.92 -22.48 -1.20
C ILE A 494 19.66 -22.62 0.14
N PRO A 495 20.92 -22.14 0.23
CA PRO A 495 21.73 -22.22 1.46
C PRO A 495 21.02 -21.65 2.68
N GLY A 496 21.23 -22.25 3.86
CA GLY A 496 20.51 -21.85 5.06
C GLY A 496 19.04 -22.26 5.06
N THR A 497 18.64 -23.26 4.26
CA THR A 497 17.27 -23.80 4.25
C THR A 497 17.27 -25.30 3.95
N PRO A 498 16.16 -26.02 4.23
CA PRO A 498 16.01 -27.42 3.86
C PRO A 498 15.90 -27.72 2.36
N MET A 499 16.04 -26.72 1.47
CA MET A 499 16.02 -26.91 0.02
C MET A 499 17.45 -27.23 -0.47
N PRO A 500 17.77 -28.52 -0.75
CA PRO A 500 19.12 -28.94 -1.07
C PRO A 500 19.52 -28.55 -2.49
N SER A 501 20.82 -28.69 -2.79
CA SER A 501 21.32 -28.75 -4.17
C SER A 501 20.77 -29.99 -4.86
N HIS A 502 20.25 -29.83 -6.07
CA HIS A 502 19.82 -30.95 -6.92
C HIS A 502 20.81 -31.29 -8.04
N ARG A 503 21.98 -30.62 -8.05
CA ARG A 503 23.17 -31.11 -8.75
C ARG A 503 24.20 -31.64 -7.78
N ALA A 504 25.11 -32.46 -8.28
CA ALA A 504 26.28 -32.90 -7.56
C ALA A 504 27.11 -31.70 -7.08
N VAL A 505 27.51 -31.77 -5.83
CA VAL A 505 28.29 -30.73 -5.14
C VAL A 505 29.79 -31.03 -5.24
N GLU A 506 30.15 -32.31 -5.32
CA GLU A 506 31.52 -32.79 -5.48
C GLU A 506 31.72 -33.32 -6.91
N GLU A 507 32.92 -33.11 -7.45
CA GLU A 507 33.28 -33.59 -8.77
C GLU A 507 33.30 -35.12 -8.82
N GLY A 508 32.66 -35.70 -9.85
CA GLY A 508 32.58 -37.15 -10.05
C GLY A 508 31.34 -37.83 -9.46
N ASN A 509 30.54 -37.13 -8.65
CA ASN A 509 29.26 -37.65 -8.16
C ASN A 509 28.14 -37.42 -9.18
N GLU A 510 27.15 -38.33 -9.19
CA GLU A 510 25.94 -38.16 -10.01
C GLU A 510 25.01 -37.08 -9.43
N ASP A 511 24.31 -36.36 -10.31
CA ASP A 511 23.31 -35.40 -9.89
C ASP A 511 22.13 -36.11 -9.19
N PRO A 512 21.68 -35.63 -8.01
CA PRO A 512 20.46 -36.13 -7.38
C PRO A 512 19.21 -36.03 -8.27
N VAL A 513 19.17 -35.03 -9.16
CA VAL A 513 18.17 -34.88 -10.22
C VAL A 513 18.89 -34.61 -11.52
N SER A 514 18.60 -35.43 -12.54
CA SER A 514 19.26 -35.32 -13.84
C SER A 514 19.15 -33.90 -14.43
N LEU A 515 20.13 -33.51 -15.24
CA LEU A 515 20.12 -32.20 -15.92
C LEU A 515 18.82 -31.97 -16.71
N GLU A 516 18.34 -32.99 -17.41
CA GLU A 516 17.12 -32.94 -18.21
C GLU A 516 15.89 -32.73 -17.31
N ASP A 517 15.78 -33.51 -16.23
CA ASP A 517 14.67 -33.39 -15.28
C ASP A 517 14.67 -32.03 -14.57
N ARG A 518 15.84 -31.45 -14.25
CA ARG A 518 15.92 -30.11 -13.65
C ARG A 518 15.32 -29.04 -14.57
N TRP A 519 15.53 -29.13 -15.88
CA TRP A 519 14.92 -28.21 -16.85
C TRP A 519 13.42 -28.46 -17.04
N HIS A 520 13.00 -29.72 -17.09
CA HIS A 520 11.58 -30.07 -17.13
C HIS A 520 10.84 -29.58 -15.87
N ILE A 521 11.40 -29.78 -14.69
CA ILE A 521 10.87 -29.26 -13.42
C ILE A 521 10.77 -27.73 -13.47
N ALA A 522 11.79 -27.03 -13.96
CA ALA A 522 11.75 -25.57 -14.07
C ALA A 522 10.61 -25.08 -14.99
N ASN A 523 10.38 -25.77 -16.11
CA ASN A 523 9.24 -25.52 -17.00
C ASN A 523 7.89 -25.78 -16.32
N TYR A 524 7.77 -26.89 -15.57
CA TYR A 524 6.57 -27.21 -14.80
C TYR A 524 6.29 -26.17 -13.71
N VAL A 525 7.29 -25.81 -12.89
CA VAL A 525 7.14 -24.77 -11.85
C VAL A 525 6.73 -23.44 -12.47
N TYR A 526 7.31 -23.06 -13.61
CA TYR A 526 6.88 -21.88 -14.33
C TYR A 526 5.40 -21.96 -14.76
N SER A 527 4.92 -23.13 -15.19
CA SER A 527 3.52 -23.34 -15.61
C SER A 527 2.50 -23.15 -14.47
N LEU A 528 2.87 -23.47 -13.22
CA LEU A 528 1.98 -23.38 -12.05
C LEU A 528 1.37 -21.99 -11.84
N ARG A 529 2.03 -20.94 -12.33
CA ARG A 529 1.53 -19.56 -12.26
C ARG A 529 0.16 -19.34 -12.88
N GLN A 530 -0.25 -20.20 -13.82
CA GLN A 530 -1.54 -20.10 -14.51
C GLN A 530 -2.71 -20.60 -13.64
N THR A 531 -2.42 -21.25 -12.51
CA THR A 531 -3.43 -21.89 -11.66
C THR A 531 -3.97 -20.99 -10.55
N ALA A 532 -3.31 -19.86 -10.28
CA ALA A 532 -3.72 -18.92 -9.25
C ALA A 532 -4.18 -17.59 -9.85
N VAL A 533 -5.18 -17.00 -9.22
CA VAL A 533 -5.63 -15.65 -9.52
C VAL A 533 -4.88 -14.68 -8.63
N ALA A 534 -4.20 -13.71 -9.22
CA ALA A 534 -3.53 -12.65 -8.48
C ALA A 534 -4.57 -11.77 -7.76
N PRO A 535 -4.36 -11.45 -6.47
CA PRO A 535 -5.20 -10.47 -5.81
C PRO A 535 -5.15 -9.12 -6.52
N GLY A 536 -6.32 -8.53 -6.77
CA GLY A 536 -6.46 -7.24 -7.44
C GLY A 536 -6.76 -6.11 -6.45
N GLU A 537 -6.72 -4.87 -6.93
CA GLU A 537 -7.09 -3.68 -6.13
C GLU A 537 -8.61 -3.59 -5.86
N SER A 538 -9.42 -4.21 -6.71
CA SER A 538 -10.87 -4.24 -6.55
C SER A 538 -11.29 -5.35 -5.60
N GLY A 539 -11.98 -4.97 -4.52
CA GLY A 539 -12.60 -5.90 -3.59
C GLY A 539 -13.96 -6.45 -4.05
N VAL A 540 -14.40 -6.16 -5.28
CA VAL A 540 -15.74 -6.53 -5.76
C VAL A 540 -15.79 -8.01 -6.10
N ILE A 541 -16.65 -8.74 -5.38
CA ILE A 541 -16.97 -10.14 -5.66
C ILE A 541 -18.17 -10.17 -6.61
N THR A 542 -18.00 -10.77 -7.78
CA THR A 542 -19.06 -10.88 -8.80
C THR A 542 -19.68 -12.28 -8.74
N GLY A 543 -21.00 -12.34 -8.52
CA GLY A 543 -21.76 -13.59 -8.60
C GLY A 543 -22.10 -13.97 -10.04
N HIS A 544 -21.98 -15.25 -10.38
CA HIS A 544 -22.38 -15.80 -11.67
C HIS A 544 -23.76 -16.46 -11.59
N GLN A 545 -24.77 -15.76 -12.09
CA GLN A 545 -26.15 -16.21 -12.04
C GLN A 545 -26.34 -17.61 -12.67
N VAL A 546 -26.83 -18.55 -11.86
CA VAL A 546 -27.19 -19.90 -12.29
C VAL A 546 -28.71 -20.03 -12.48
N ALA A 547 -29.12 -20.69 -13.57
CA ALA A 547 -30.54 -20.92 -13.88
C ALA A 547 -31.13 -22.11 -13.09
N GLU A 548 -30.31 -23.11 -12.82
CA GLU A 548 -30.61 -24.25 -11.96
C GLU A 548 -30.03 -23.97 -10.57
N GLY A 549 -30.65 -24.48 -9.50
CA GLY A 549 -30.28 -24.15 -8.11
C GLY A 549 -28.78 -24.27 -7.78
N VAL A 550 -28.36 -23.55 -6.74
CA VAL A 550 -26.96 -23.48 -6.30
C VAL A 550 -26.45 -24.88 -5.93
N PRO A 551 -25.23 -25.28 -6.35
CA PRO A 551 -24.61 -26.53 -5.93
C PRO A 551 -24.58 -26.70 -4.40
N GLU A 552 -24.85 -27.93 -3.93
CA GLU A 552 -24.69 -28.26 -2.50
C GLU A 552 -23.25 -28.65 -2.13
N SER A 553 -22.44 -29.08 -3.11
CA SER A 553 -21.04 -29.48 -2.91
C SER A 553 -20.06 -28.39 -3.34
N ILE A 554 -18.98 -28.23 -2.58
CA ILE A 554 -17.86 -27.34 -2.91
C ILE A 554 -17.01 -27.86 -4.08
N ASP A 555 -17.09 -29.16 -4.37
CA ASP A 555 -16.33 -29.81 -5.44
C ASP A 555 -17.12 -29.86 -6.78
N ASP A 556 -18.31 -29.25 -6.82
CA ASP A 556 -19.14 -29.20 -8.03
C ASP A 556 -18.40 -28.42 -9.16
N PRO A 557 -18.31 -28.99 -10.37
CA PRO A 557 -17.58 -28.36 -11.48
C PRO A 557 -18.15 -26.99 -11.87
N ARG A 558 -19.42 -26.68 -11.57
CA ARG A 558 -20.04 -25.38 -11.86
C ARG A 558 -19.33 -24.22 -11.15
N TRP A 559 -18.63 -24.46 -10.04
CA TRP A 559 -17.80 -23.43 -9.42
C TRP A 559 -16.67 -22.98 -10.34
N ALA A 560 -16.17 -23.83 -11.24
CA ALA A 560 -15.11 -23.49 -12.18
C ALA A 560 -15.53 -22.41 -13.21
N ASP A 561 -16.82 -22.34 -13.52
CA ASP A 561 -17.41 -21.36 -14.46
C ASP A 561 -17.61 -19.98 -13.82
N ALA A 562 -17.70 -19.91 -12.48
CA ALA A 562 -17.83 -18.65 -11.75
C ALA A 562 -16.52 -17.83 -11.81
N PRO A 563 -16.56 -16.51 -12.07
CA PRO A 563 -15.39 -15.65 -11.94
C PRO A 563 -14.76 -15.75 -10.55
N ALA A 564 -13.43 -15.84 -10.52
CA ALA A 564 -12.66 -15.86 -9.28
C ALA A 564 -12.15 -14.45 -8.95
N THR A 565 -12.45 -13.98 -7.74
CA THR A 565 -11.88 -12.76 -7.18
C THR A 565 -10.90 -13.13 -6.08
N ALA A 566 -9.64 -12.76 -6.23
CA ALA A 566 -8.64 -12.92 -5.17
C ALA A 566 -8.49 -11.60 -4.39
N LEU A 567 -8.45 -11.72 -3.07
CA LEU A 567 -8.34 -10.60 -2.12
C LEU A 567 -7.11 -10.83 -1.25
N TYR A 568 -6.37 -9.76 -0.95
CA TYR A 568 -5.30 -9.81 0.04
C TYR A 568 -5.87 -9.99 1.44
N LEU A 569 -5.16 -10.75 2.27
CA LEU A 569 -5.41 -10.84 3.70
C LEU A 569 -4.30 -10.10 4.43
N VAL A 570 -4.69 -9.20 5.33
CA VAL A 570 -3.76 -8.52 6.23
C VAL A 570 -4.02 -9.05 7.63
N PRO A 571 -2.99 -9.48 8.37
CA PRO A 571 -3.17 -9.88 9.75
C PRO A 571 -3.55 -8.68 10.64
N ASN A 572 -4.01 -8.97 11.86
CA ASN A 572 -4.20 -7.91 12.86
C ASN A 572 -2.84 -7.33 13.27
N ILE A 573 -2.44 -6.24 12.62
CA ILE A 573 -1.23 -5.46 12.91
C ILE A 573 -1.56 -4.09 13.52
N ILE A 574 -2.86 -3.81 13.69
CA ILE A 574 -3.38 -2.51 14.10
C ILE A 574 -3.62 -2.48 15.61
N LYS A 575 -4.22 -3.54 16.17
CA LYS A 575 -4.59 -3.62 17.58
C LYS A 575 -3.75 -4.65 18.32
N GLU A 576 -3.34 -4.36 19.55
CA GLU A 576 -2.62 -5.32 20.40
C GLU A 576 -3.56 -6.47 20.86
N GLU A 577 -3.10 -7.73 20.91
CA GLU A 577 -1.78 -8.24 20.48
C GLU A 577 -1.69 -8.36 18.95
N ARG A 578 -0.55 -7.95 18.38
CA ARG A 578 -0.34 -7.89 16.92
C ARG A 578 0.25 -9.19 16.36
N LEU A 579 -0.14 -9.56 15.15
CA LEU A 579 0.37 -10.73 14.43
C LEU A 579 1.14 -10.31 13.17
N PHE A 580 2.47 -10.38 13.21
CA PHE A 580 3.32 -9.91 12.11
C PHE A 580 3.76 -11.00 11.12
N THR A 581 3.39 -12.26 11.35
CA THR A 581 3.89 -13.41 10.59
C THR A 581 2.74 -14.30 10.09
N PRO A 582 1.84 -13.78 9.23
CA PRO A 582 0.70 -14.54 8.74
C PRO A 582 1.15 -15.64 7.77
N LEU A 583 0.48 -16.80 7.85
CA LEU A 583 0.66 -17.87 6.86
C LEU A 583 -0.27 -17.73 5.65
N ASN A 584 -1.43 -17.09 5.85
CA ASN A 584 -2.39 -16.81 4.80
C ASN A 584 -2.27 -15.34 4.40
N ASP A 585 -1.93 -15.10 3.13
CA ASP A 585 -1.71 -13.76 2.55
C ASP A 585 -2.85 -13.32 1.62
N SER A 586 -3.75 -14.24 1.27
CA SER A 586 -4.81 -14.03 0.29
C SER A 586 -5.90 -15.09 0.40
N VAL A 587 -7.10 -14.73 -0.08
CA VAL A 587 -8.25 -15.63 -0.25
C VAL A 587 -8.80 -15.47 -1.66
N THR A 588 -9.16 -16.56 -2.31
CA THR A 588 -9.86 -16.55 -3.60
C THR A 588 -11.31 -16.94 -3.38
N VAL A 589 -12.22 -16.08 -3.80
CA VAL A 589 -13.66 -16.27 -3.67
C VAL A 589 -14.27 -16.47 -5.05
N ARG A 590 -15.22 -17.39 -5.14
CA ARG A 590 -16.10 -17.59 -6.28
C ARG A 590 -17.54 -17.53 -5.78
N ALA A 591 -18.43 -16.91 -6.55
CA ALA A 591 -19.82 -16.77 -6.20
C ALA A 591 -20.70 -17.14 -7.40
N LEU A 592 -21.79 -17.88 -7.14
CA LEU A 592 -22.86 -18.22 -8.08
C LEU A 592 -24.13 -17.46 -7.67
#